data_AF-F0VMS7-F1
#
_entry.id   AF-F0VMS7-F1
#
_cell.length_a   1.000
_cell.length_b   1.000
_cell.length_c   1.000
_cell.angle_alpha   90.00
_cell.angle_beta   90.00
_cell.angle_gamma   90.00
#
_symmetry.space_group_name_H-M   'P 1'
#
loop_
_entity.id
_entity.type
_entity.pdbx_description
1 polymer ?
#
loop_
_entity_poly.entity_id
_entity_poly.type
_entity_poly.pdbx_seq_one_letter_code
_entity_poly.pdbx_strand_id
1 'polypeptide(L)'
;MSPRYAYATLLTDNSFYYGVEALLKSLEATKTPYPVLLLYTSGVSQSTLKALLHKRRRTWASEDARPPVEEQGKEKGAISSSHGPEATAGRNWHTLEDRNLNAASYSVERDKRGVCSDSERIKEAERRRSEKALQRVNGEDNSVCVIPRLVGSIAYPEKERNKCPVDSWKNCFTKLRAWEQVDFDVIVYIDADCIVLGPVDELFLRKPLPAFAPDIFPPDKFNAGVVVLKPDLGEYGKMIAAIERLPSYDGGDTGFLNAYFSSWYESSAGARLPFRYNALRTLYHMTYCSHKGYWNAVKPIKILHFCSSPKPWEQPAKTDLEDLWWKVFLTGTVPTDSHIV
;
A
#
# COMPACT_ATOMS: atom_id res chain seq x y z
N MET A 1 5.08 20.49 -14.01
CA MET A 1 4.71 19.17 -14.54
C MET A 1 3.56 18.62 -13.72
N SER A 2 2.59 17.95 -14.34
CA SER A 2 1.53 17.25 -13.62
C SER A 2 2.12 16.07 -12.83
N PRO A 3 1.63 15.77 -11.61
CA PRO A 3 2.18 14.70 -10.81
C PRO A 3 1.95 13.32 -11.47
N ARG A 4 2.98 12.47 -11.43
CA ARG A 4 2.97 11.11 -11.97
C ARG A 4 2.48 10.14 -10.92
N TYR A 5 1.38 9.46 -11.21
CA TYR A 5 0.75 8.48 -10.31
C TYR A 5 0.75 7.09 -10.93
N ALA A 6 0.92 6.07 -10.10
CA ALA A 6 0.77 4.68 -10.51
C ALA A 6 0.21 3.82 -9.38
N TYR A 7 -0.53 2.78 -9.77
CA TYR A 7 -0.75 1.64 -8.89
C TYR A 7 0.51 0.77 -8.90
N ALA A 8 0.73 -0.04 -7.88
CA ALA A 8 1.80 -1.02 -7.86
C ALA A 8 1.35 -2.33 -7.22
N THR A 9 1.92 -3.44 -7.67
CA THR A 9 1.79 -4.76 -7.03
C THR A 9 3.09 -5.54 -7.20
N LEU A 10 3.26 -6.62 -6.45
CA LEU A 10 4.46 -7.45 -6.44
C LEU A 10 4.15 -8.90 -6.80
N LEU A 11 4.97 -9.48 -7.67
CA LEU A 11 4.95 -10.90 -8.00
C LEU A 11 6.33 -11.51 -7.78
N THR A 12 6.49 -12.30 -6.71
CA THR A 12 7.76 -12.94 -6.38
C THR A 12 7.95 -14.28 -7.08
N ASP A 13 6.87 -15.01 -7.32
CA ASP A 13 6.86 -16.33 -7.95
C ASP A 13 5.53 -16.56 -8.70
N ASN A 14 5.41 -17.71 -9.36
CA ASN A 14 4.26 -17.98 -10.22
C ASN A 14 2.96 -18.34 -9.46
N SER A 15 3.02 -18.65 -8.16
CA SER A 15 1.85 -19.08 -7.38
C SER A 15 0.82 -17.96 -7.18
N PHE A 16 1.27 -16.70 -7.20
CA PHE A 16 0.42 -15.51 -7.10
C PHE A 16 -0.07 -14.98 -8.45
N TYR A 17 0.19 -15.68 -9.56
CA TYR A 17 -0.30 -15.29 -10.90
C TYR A 17 -1.81 -15.00 -10.89
N TYR A 18 -2.59 -15.91 -10.31
CA TYR A 18 -4.04 -15.81 -10.23
C TYR A 18 -4.50 -14.55 -9.48
N GLY A 19 -3.82 -14.22 -8.38
CA GLY A 19 -4.06 -13.00 -7.62
C GLY A 19 -3.80 -11.75 -8.44
N VAL A 20 -2.61 -11.63 -9.04
CA VAL A 20 -2.25 -10.46 -9.87
C VAL A 20 -3.22 -10.29 -11.03
N GLU A 21 -3.60 -11.37 -11.71
CA GLU A 21 -4.57 -11.30 -12.81
C GLU A 21 -5.95 -10.82 -12.33
N ALA A 22 -6.43 -11.29 -11.18
CA ALA A 22 -7.68 -10.80 -10.59
C ALA A 22 -7.60 -9.32 -10.20
N LEU A 23 -6.49 -8.89 -9.59
CA LEU A 23 -6.25 -7.49 -9.25
C LEU A 23 -6.25 -6.61 -10.50
N LEU A 24 -5.52 -6.98 -11.56
CA LEU A 24 -5.47 -6.24 -12.82
C LEU A 24 -6.85 -6.11 -13.46
N LYS A 25 -7.60 -7.22 -13.57
CA LYS A 25 -8.98 -7.19 -14.08
C LYS A 25 -9.90 -6.30 -13.27
N SER A 26 -9.77 -6.32 -11.94
CA SER A 26 -10.58 -5.49 -11.06
C SER A 26 -10.25 -3.99 -11.21
N LEU A 27 -8.97 -3.63 -11.41
CA LEU A 27 -8.54 -2.27 -11.70
C LEU A 27 -9.05 -1.81 -13.08
N GLU A 28 -9.00 -2.67 -14.10
CA GLU A 28 -9.57 -2.41 -15.44
C GLU A 28 -11.06 -2.06 -15.36
N ALA A 29 -11.83 -2.78 -14.54
CA ALA A 29 -13.25 -2.49 -14.32
C ALA A 29 -13.50 -1.09 -13.72
N THR A 30 -12.54 -0.53 -12.99
CA THR A 30 -12.64 0.84 -12.46
C THR A 30 -12.41 1.93 -13.51
N LYS A 31 -11.92 1.56 -14.70
CA LYS A 31 -11.51 2.48 -15.78
C LYS A 31 -10.47 3.51 -15.34
N THR A 32 -9.58 3.12 -14.42
CA THR A 32 -8.48 3.99 -13.99
C THR A 32 -7.62 4.40 -15.19
N PRO A 33 -7.23 5.69 -15.29
CA PRO A 33 -6.34 6.14 -16.33
C PRO A 33 -4.85 5.82 -16.03
N TYR A 34 -4.55 5.46 -14.79
CA TYR A 34 -3.19 5.33 -14.26
C TYR A 34 -2.60 3.94 -14.53
N PRO A 35 -1.28 3.85 -14.79
CA PRO A 35 -0.62 2.57 -15.02
C PRO A 35 -0.49 1.75 -13.73
N VAL A 36 -0.21 0.46 -13.89
CA VAL A 36 0.16 -0.45 -12.80
C VAL A 36 1.63 -0.84 -12.97
N LEU A 37 2.44 -0.58 -11.95
CA LEU A 37 3.78 -1.13 -11.83
C LEU A 37 3.68 -2.57 -11.35
N LEU A 38 4.07 -3.51 -12.21
CA LEU A 38 4.24 -4.91 -11.82
C LEU A 38 5.70 -5.11 -11.42
N LEU A 39 5.99 -4.96 -10.13
CA LEU A 39 7.28 -5.34 -9.58
C LEU A 39 7.37 -6.86 -9.62
N TYR A 40 8.44 -7.42 -10.15
CA TYR A 40 8.63 -8.87 -10.20
C TYR A 40 10.07 -9.26 -9.92
N THR A 41 10.27 -10.46 -9.38
CA THR A 41 11.63 -11.01 -9.14
C THR A 41 12.02 -12.01 -10.21
N SER A 42 13.28 -12.46 -10.20
CA SER A 42 13.76 -13.54 -11.06
C SER A 42 13.06 -14.88 -10.85
N GLY A 43 12.27 -15.04 -9.77
CA GLY A 43 11.45 -16.24 -9.52
C GLY A 43 10.22 -16.36 -10.43
N VAL A 44 9.86 -15.30 -11.17
CA VAL A 44 8.71 -15.30 -12.08
C VAL A 44 9.13 -15.76 -13.47
N SER A 45 8.37 -16.71 -14.03
CA SER A 45 8.64 -17.23 -15.37
C SER A 45 8.28 -16.22 -16.47
N GLN A 46 9.00 -16.28 -17.60
CA GLN A 46 8.70 -15.44 -18.76
C GLN A 46 7.31 -15.71 -19.34
N SER A 47 6.79 -16.94 -19.24
CA SER A 47 5.42 -17.28 -19.66
C SER A 47 4.39 -16.58 -18.80
N THR A 48 4.57 -16.57 -17.47
CA THR A 48 3.71 -15.82 -16.53
C THR A 48 3.72 -14.33 -16.83
N LEU A 49 4.91 -13.73 -17.03
CA LEU A 49 5.00 -12.31 -17.41
C LEU A 49 4.32 -12.04 -18.75
N LYS A 50 4.56 -12.88 -19.76
CA LYS A 50 3.92 -12.73 -21.08
C LYS A 50 2.41 -12.80 -21.00
N ALA A 51 1.86 -13.69 -20.15
CA ALA A 51 0.42 -13.81 -19.93
C ALA A 51 -0.16 -12.55 -19.27
N LEU A 52 0.44 -12.07 -18.17
CA LEU A 52 -0.02 -10.87 -17.47
C LEU A 52 0.06 -9.61 -18.33
N LEU A 53 1.10 -9.50 -19.17
CA LEU A 53 1.34 -8.36 -20.04
C LEU A 53 0.57 -8.42 -21.36
N HIS A 54 -0.05 -9.56 -21.69
CA HIS A 54 -0.80 -9.72 -22.93
C HIS A 54 -1.95 -8.70 -22.97
N LYS A 55 -2.03 -7.88 -24.03
CA LYS A 55 -2.97 -6.75 -24.21
C LYS A 55 -2.82 -5.58 -23.22
N ARG A 56 -2.04 -5.74 -22.15
CA ARG A 56 -1.79 -4.71 -21.12
C ARG A 56 -0.49 -3.93 -21.31
N ARG A 57 0.36 -4.37 -22.24
CA ARG A 57 1.59 -3.64 -22.59
C ARG A 57 1.26 -2.50 -23.55
N ARG A 58 1.29 -1.27 -23.07
CA ARG A 58 1.29 -0.06 -23.91
C ARG A 58 2.64 0.63 -23.84
N THR A 59 2.98 1.33 -24.90
CA THR A 59 4.02 2.36 -24.84
C THR A 59 3.48 3.49 -23.96
N TRP A 60 3.76 3.44 -22.66
CA TRP A 60 3.68 4.65 -21.85
C TRP A 60 4.62 5.66 -22.50
N ALA A 61 4.07 6.75 -23.06
CA ALA A 61 4.85 7.70 -23.83
C ALA A 61 6.09 8.10 -23.03
N SER A 62 7.27 7.94 -23.64
CA SER A 62 8.58 8.15 -23.02
C SER A 62 8.78 9.58 -22.54
N GLU A 63 7.91 10.52 -22.92
CA GLU A 63 7.95 11.93 -22.53
C GLU A 63 7.77 12.14 -21.01
N ASP A 64 7.20 11.15 -20.30
CA ASP A 64 7.01 11.22 -18.85
C ASP A 64 8.09 10.49 -18.05
N ALA A 65 8.91 9.63 -18.66
CA ALA A 65 9.90 8.84 -17.93
C ALA A 65 11.10 9.71 -17.53
N ARG A 66 11.30 9.95 -16.23
CA ARG A 66 12.61 10.40 -15.75
C ARG A 66 13.64 9.32 -16.10
N PRO A 67 14.78 9.68 -16.71
CA PRO A 67 15.85 8.71 -16.91
C PRO A 67 16.28 8.15 -15.54
N PRO A 68 16.69 6.88 -15.47
CA PRO A 68 17.31 6.33 -14.27
C PRO A 68 18.46 7.24 -13.86
N VAL A 69 18.54 7.59 -12.57
CA VAL A 69 19.70 8.31 -12.04
C VAL A 69 20.89 7.36 -12.15
N GLU A 70 21.82 7.63 -13.06
CA GLU A 70 23.10 6.94 -13.10
C GLU A 70 23.82 7.14 -11.76
N GLU A 71 24.33 6.05 -11.18
CA GLU A 71 25.23 6.10 -10.03
C GLU A 71 26.48 6.91 -10.43
N GLN A 72 26.49 8.21 -10.12
CA GLN A 72 27.71 9.00 -10.20
C GLN A 72 28.64 8.58 -9.05
N GLY A 73 29.80 8.09 -9.47
CA GLY A 73 30.81 7.49 -8.63
C GLY A 73 31.30 8.41 -7.50
N LYS A 74 31.60 7.73 -6.38
CA LYS A 74 32.60 8.07 -5.35
C LYS A 74 33.36 9.38 -5.57
N GLU A 75 33.07 10.37 -4.74
CA GLU A 75 34.10 11.27 -4.23
C GLU A 75 34.19 11.17 -2.71
N LYS A 76 35.40 10.80 -2.25
CA LYS A 76 35.80 10.74 -0.85
C LYS A 76 36.02 12.17 -0.37
N GLY A 77 35.07 12.73 0.38
CA GLY A 77 35.26 13.94 1.17
C GLY A 77 35.41 13.58 2.64
N ALA A 78 36.65 13.63 3.15
CA ALA A 78 36.95 13.49 4.57
C ALA A 78 36.35 14.67 5.34
N ILE A 79 35.56 14.41 6.38
CA ILE A 79 35.14 15.42 7.34
C ILE A 79 35.78 15.08 8.69
N SER A 80 36.64 15.99 9.12
CA SER A 80 37.39 16.00 10.37
C SER A 80 36.49 16.21 11.58
N SER A 81 36.85 15.54 12.65
CA SER A 81 36.33 15.68 14.00
C SER A 81 36.48 17.10 14.55
N SER A 82 35.47 17.56 15.31
CA SER A 82 35.71 18.42 16.47
C SER A 82 34.46 18.57 17.37
N HIS A 83 34.68 18.22 18.63
CA HIS A 83 34.15 18.85 19.85
C HIS A 83 32.68 18.59 20.26
N GLY A 84 32.54 17.79 21.33
CA GLY A 84 31.41 17.89 22.27
C GLY A 84 31.52 19.14 23.15
N PRO A 85 30.52 19.38 24.02
CA PRO A 85 30.77 19.04 25.41
C PRO A 85 29.57 18.47 26.19
N GLU A 86 29.97 17.66 27.17
CA GLU A 86 29.53 17.57 28.57
C GLU A 86 28.06 17.34 28.96
N ALA A 87 27.91 16.21 29.65
CA ALA A 87 26.82 15.88 30.54
C ALA A 87 26.87 16.73 31.83
N THR A 88 25.71 17.16 32.30
CA THR A 88 25.51 17.50 33.71
C THR A 88 24.31 16.76 34.29
N ALA A 89 24.58 16.14 35.43
CA ALA A 89 23.71 15.26 36.18
C ALA A 89 22.54 15.97 36.88
N GLY A 90 21.47 15.20 37.07
CA GLY A 90 20.74 15.06 38.34
C GLY A 90 19.91 16.24 38.83
N ARG A 91 18.59 16.04 38.93
CA ARG A 91 17.83 16.48 40.11
C ARG A 91 16.50 15.73 40.30
N ASN A 92 16.50 14.97 41.40
CA ASN A 92 15.46 14.53 42.33
C ASN A 92 13.97 14.57 41.95
N TRP A 93 13.37 13.40 42.16
CA TRP A 93 11.95 13.16 42.42
C TRP A 93 11.64 13.46 43.89
N HIS A 94 10.72 14.38 44.16
CA HIS A 94 9.88 14.37 45.36
C HIS A 94 8.52 15.01 45.08
N THR A 95 7.57 14.54 45.89
CA THR A 95 6.12 14.44 45.75
C THR A 95 5.31 15.66 46.21
N LEU A 96 4.09 15.75 45.63
CA LEU A 96 2.80 16.23 46.17
C LEU A 96 2.63 17.73 46.49
N GLU A 97 1.66 18.38 45.83
CA GLU A 97 0.38 18.75 46.47
C GLU A 97 -0.58 19.50 45.52
N ASP A 98 -1.87 19.28 45.78
CA ASP A 98 -3.08 19.74 45.11
C ASP A 98 -3.14 21.24 44.80
N ARG A 99 -3.46 21.59 43.54
CA ARG A 99 -4.12 22.87 43.20
C ARG A 99 -5.08 22.74 42.00
N ASN A 100 -6.38 22.81 42.33
CA ASN A 100 -7.50 23.37 41.57
C ASN A 100 -7.34 23.50 40.05
N LEU A 101 -7.97 22.57 39.33
CA LEU A 101 -8.28 22.70 37.91
C LEU A 101 -9.40 23.72 37.70
N ASN A 102 -9.03 24.98 37.44
CA ASN A 102 -9.93 25.91 36.76
C ASN A 102 -9.88 25.63 35.26
N ALA A 103 -11.06 25.38 34.68
CA ALA A 103 -11.27 25.18 33.25
C ALA A 103 -10.85 26.43 32.45
N ALA A 104 -9.60 26.45 31.98
CA ALA A 104 -9.17 27.37 30.95
C ALA A 104 -9.61 26.79 29.59
N SER A 105 -10.64 27.41 29.00
CA SER A 105 -11.05 27.18 27.63
C SER A 105 -9.87 27.47 26.69
N TYR A 106 -9.16 26.43 26.26
CA TYR A 106 -8.19 26.52 25.18
C TYR A 106 -8.96 26.76 23.88
N SER A 107 -9.02 28.01 23.45
CA SER A 107 -9.41 28.35 22.07
C SER A 107 -8.30 27.86 21.14
N VAL A 108 -8.48 26.66 20.59
CA VAL A 108 -7.68 26.18 19.47
C VAL A 108 -7.97 27.09 18.29
N GLU A 109 -7.05 28.01 17.99
CA GLU A 109 -6.98 28.65 16.69
C GLU A 109 -6.82 27.54 15.65
N ARG A 110 -7.92 27.23 14.95
CA ARG A 110 -7.91 26.30 13.83
C ARG A 110 -7.06 26.92 12.74
N ASP A 111 -5.85 26.39 12.54
CA ASP A 111 -5.08 26.59 11.33
C ASP A 111 -5.98 26.27 10.13
N LYS A 112 -6.39 27.30 9.39
CA LYS A 112 -7.30 27.23 8.22
C LYS A 112 -6.59 26.73 6.96
N ARG A 113 -5.49 25.96 7.10
CA ARG A 113 -5.00 25.13 5.99
C ARG A 113 -5.99 23.97 5.81
N GLY A 114 -7.03 24.24 5.02
CA GLY A 114 -8.17 23.35 4.79
C GLY A 114 -7.74 21.91 4.57
N VAL A 115 -8.02 21.05 5.55
CA VAL A 115 -7.87 19.61 5.40
C VAL A 115 -8.91 19.19 4.37
N CYS A 116 -8.47 18.92 3.15
CA CYS A 116 -9.31 18.40 2.08
C CYS A 116 -10.06 17.15 2.58
N SER A 117 -11.37 17.22 2.63
CA SER A 117 -12.22 16.11 3.04
C SER A 117 -12.13 14.95 2.05
N ASP A 118 -12.51 13.75 2.48
CA ASP A 118 -12.58 12.58 1.59
C ASP A 118 -13.51 12.84 0.38
N SER A 119 -14.61 13.56 0.59
CA SER A 119 -15.55 13.91 -0.49
C SER A 119 -14.91 14.83 -1.53
N GLU A 120 -14.12 15.81 -1.11
CA GLU A 120 -13.41 16.71 -2.04
C GLU A 120 -12.35 15.96 -2.84
N ARG A 121 -11.61 15.03 -2.21
CA ARG A 121 -10.65 14.17 -2.93
C ARG A 121 -11.33 13.29 -3.96
N ILE A 122 -12.48 12.72 -3.63
CA ILE A 122 -13.27 11.90 -4.58
C ILE A 122 -13.68 12.72 -5.80
N LYS A 123 -14.27 13.90 -5.59
CA LYS A 123 -14.68 14.80 -6.69
C LYS A 123 -13.49 15.22 -7.57
N GLU A 124 -12.37 15.55 -6.94
CA GLU A 124 -11.15 15.92 -7.66
C GLU A 124 -10.56 14.73 -8.44
N ALA A 125 -10.60 13.52 -7.89
CA ALA A 125 -10.16 12.32 -8.58
C ALA A 125 -11.05 11.97 -9.78
N GLU A 126 -12.37 12.09 -9.63
CA GLU A 126 -13.33 11.93 -10.72
C GLU A 126 -13.09 12.94 -11.84
N ARG A 127 -12.83 14.21 -11.50
CA ARG A 127 -12.47 15.25 -12.47
C ARG A 127 -11.20 14.89 -13.24
N ARG A 128 -10.11 14.55 -12.53
CA ARG A 128 -8.83 14.16 -13.16
C ARG A 128 -8.94 12.92 -14.02
N ARG A 129 -9.76 11.96 -13.59
CA ARG A 129 -10.06 10.74 -14.35
C ARG A 129 -10.75 11.08 -15.66
N SER A 130 -11.80 11.90 -15.62
CA SER A 130 -12.52 12.36 -16.81
C SER A 130 -11.58 13.08 -17.78
N GLU A 131 -10.74 14.00 -17.29
CA GLU A 131 -9.76 14.71 -18.12
C GLU A 131 -8.76 13.78 -18.80
N LYS A 132 -8.19 12.82 -18.07
CA LYS A 132 -7.29 11.81 -18.66
C LYS A 132 -8.00 10.86 -19.61
N ALA A 133 -9.28 10.55 -19.37
CA ALA A 133 -10.08 9.73 -20.27
C ALA A 133 -10.34 10.43 -21.61
N LEU A 134 -10.58 11.75 -21.60
CA LEU A 134 -10.70 12.54 -22.84
C LEU A 134 -9.39 12.60 -23.67
N GLN A 135 -8.23 12.43 -23.03
CA GLN A 135 -6.94 12.41 -23.69
C GLN A 135 -6.60 11.06 -24.35
N ARG A 136 -7.34 9.99 -24.01
CA ARG A 136 -7.17 8.67 -24.66
C ARG A 136 -7.79 8.72 -26.05
N VAL A 137 -7.08 8.21 -27.05
CA VAL A 137 -7.56 8.19 -28.44
C VAL A 137 -8.79 7.27 -28.55
N ASN A 138 -9.82 7.71 -29.29
CA ASN A 138 -10.99 6.89 -29.59
C ASN A 138 -10.56 5.54 -30.22
N GLY A 139 -10.85 4.43 -29.53
CA GLY A 139 -10.53 3.07 -29.99
C GLY A 139 -9.51 2.31 -29.13
N GLU A 140 -8.95 2.93 -28.09
CA GLU A 140 -8.07 2.24 -27.14
C GLU A 140 -8.85 1.24 -26.26
N ASP A 141 -8.27 0.05 -26.08
CA ASP A 141 -8.76 -1.01 -25.19
C ASP A 141 -9.00 -0.48 -23.75
N ASN A 142 -9.94 -1.04 -23.01
CA ASN A 142 -10.18 -0.68 -21.61
C ASN A 142 -9.12 -1.28 -20.66
N SER A 143 -8.17 -2.06 -21.20
CA SER A 143 -7.06 -2.63 -20.46
C SER A 143 -6.19 -1.58 -19.77
N VAL A 144 -5.72 -1.93 -18.57
CA VAL A 144 -4.81 -1.09 -17.80
C VAL A 144 -3.41 -1.24 -18.36
N CYS A 145 -2.65 -0.14 -18.44
CA CYS A 145 -1.24 -0.20 -18.84
C CYS A 145 -0.41 -0.82 -17.72
N VAL A 146 0.21 -1.97 -17.96
CA VAL A 146 1.12 -2.62 -17.01
C VAL A 146 2.57 -2.36 -17.41
N ILE A 147 3.35 -1.81 -16.47
CA ILE A 147 4.77 -1.53 -16.62
C ILE A 147 5.55 -2.56 -15.77
N PRO A 148 6.15 -3.58 -16.39
CA PRO A 148 6.92 -4.59 -15.66
C PRO A 148 8.26 -4.01 -15.19
N ARG A 149 8.64 -4.28 -13.93
CA ARG A 149 9.95 -3.92 -13.38
C ARG A 149 10.58 -5.09 -12.64
N LEU A 150 11.72 -5.56 -13.14
CA LEU A 150 12.53 -6.53 -12.43
C LEU A 150 13.15 -5.86 -11.22
N VAL A 151 12.94 -6.43 -10.04
CA VAL A 151 13.54 -5.98 -8.77
C VAL A 151 14.24 -7.13 -8.09
N GLY A 152 15.29 -6.81 -7.32
CA GLY A 152 16.00 -7.79 -6.51
C GLY A 152 15.19 -8.19 -5.28
N SER A 153 15.12 -9.49 -4.99
CA SER A 153 14.50 -10.01 -3.77
C SER A 153 15.19 -9.45 -2.53
N ILE A 154 14.41 -9.12 -1.50
CA ILE A 154 14.92 -8.71 -0.20
C ILE A 154 14.50 -9.76 0.80
N ALA A 155 15.49 -10.47 1.34
CA ALA A 155 15.27 -11.57 2.27
C ALA A 155 14.99 -11.07 3.69
N TYR A 156 14.35 -11.92 4.49
CA TYR A 156 14.25 -11.76 5.94
C TYR A 156 15.66 -11.69 6.59
N PRO A 157 15.84 -10.98 7.73
CA PRO A 157 17.15 -10.77 8.34
C PRO A 157 17.82 -12.10 8.63
N GLU A 158 19.13 -12.18 8.39
CA GLU A 158 19.86 -13.46 8.40
C GLU A 158 19.73 -14.20 9.74
N LYS A 159 19.77 -13.45 10.85
CA LYS A 159 19.67 -13.97 12.22
C LYS A 159 18.32 -14.60 12.55
N GLU A 160 17.26 -14.22 11.82
CA GLU A 160 15.90 -14.69 12.07
C GLU A 160 15.32 -15.47 10.89
N ARG A 161 16.09 -15.70 9.82
CA ARG A 161 15.66 -16.42 8.62
C ARG A 161 15.09 -17.80 8.91
N ASN A 162 15.67 -18.51 9.89
CA ASN A 162 15.21 -19.84 10.32
C ASN A 162 14.01 -19.79 11.29
N LYS A 163 13.60 -18.60 11.74
CA LYS A 163 12.44 -18.37 12.61
C LYS A 163 11.20 -17.87 11.84
N CYS A 164 11.34 -17.58 10.55
CA CYS A 164 10.22 -17.16 9.72
C CYS A 164 9.19 -18.30 9.67
N PRO A 165 7.95 -18.08 10.15
CA PRO A 165 6.98 -19.15 10.33
C PRO A 165 6.41 -19.68 9.00
N VAL A 166 6.63 -18.98 7.89
CA VAL A 166 6.06 -19.31 6.57
C VAL A 166 7.16 -19.29 5.51
N ASP A 167 7.37 -20.41 4.82
CA ASP A 167 8.44 -20.54 3.80
C ASP A 167 8.31 -19.54 2.65
N SER A 168 7.08 -19.13 2.28
CA SER A 168 6.81 -18.12 1.25
C SER A 168 7.21 -16.70 1.69
N TRP A 169 7.47 -16.46 2.97
CA TRP A 169 7.84 -15.15 3.52
C TRP A 169 9.35 -14.92 3.59
N LYS A 170 10.17 -15.87 3.09
CA LYS A 170 11.63 -15.71 3.05
C LYS A 170 12.09 -14.44 2.33
N ASN A 171 11.29 -13.91 1.40
CA ASN A 171 11.54 -12.66 0.66
C ASN A 171 10.46 -11.58 0.91
N CYS A 172 9.78 -11.60 2.06
CA CYS A 172 8.63 -10.73 2.35
C CYS A 172 8.95 -9.24 2.27
N PHE A 173 10.22 -8.83 2.47
CA PHE A 173 10.63 -7.43 2.39
C PHE A 173 10.84 -6.91 0.98
N THR A 174 10.68 -7.75 -0.06
CA THR A 174 10.77 -7.29 -1.46
C THR A 174 9.75 -6.20 -1.77
N LYS A 175 8.62 -6.13 -1.04
CA LYS A 175 7.63 -5.04 -1.11
C LYS A 175 8.25 -3.64 -0.94
N LEU A 176 9.32 -3.51 -0.14
CA LEU A 176 9.99 -2.23 0.12
C LEU A 176 10.55 -1.58 -1.15
N ARG A 177 10.79 -2.37 -2.21
CA ARG A 177 11.19 -1.89 -3.55
C ARG A 177 10.20 -0.89 -4.15
N ALA A 178 8.96 -0.82 -3.64
CA ALA A 178 7.98 0.20 -4.04
C ALA A 178 8.47 1.64 -3.75
N TRP A 179 9.31 1.86 -2.72
CA TRP A 179 9.89 3.17 -2.44
C TRP A 179 11.01 3.58 -3.40
N GLU A 180 11.60 2.66 -4.17
CA GLU A 180 12.65 2.97 -5.15
C GLU A 180 12.10 3.53 -6.46
N GLN A 181 10.78 3.52 -6.67
CA GLN A 181 10.13 3.87 -7.93
C GLN A 181 9.98 5.39 -8.12
N VAL A 182 11.09 6.13 -7.99
CA VAL A 182 11.18 7.60 -7.94
C VAL A 182 10.82 8.34 -9.23
N ASP A 183 10.53 7.61 -10.30
CA ASP A 183 9.95 8.19 -11.49
C ASP A 183 8.45 8.53 -11.29
N PHE A 184 7.81 8.05 -10.22
CA PHE A 184 6.46 8.45 -9.80
C PHE A 184 6.47 9.32 -8.53
N ASP A 185 5.50 10.23 -8.43
CA ASP A 185 5.34 11.13 -7.29
C ASP A 185 4.51 10.49 -6.17
N VAL A 186 3.49 9.69 -6.52
CA VAL A 186 2.68 8.92 -5.56
C VAL A 186 2.36 7.54 -6.13
N ILE A 187 2.53 6.51 -5.30
CA ILE A 187 2.16 5.14 -5.61
C ILE A 187 1.07 4.67 -4.65
N VAL A 188 0.04 4.02 -5.20
CA VAL A 188 -0.91 3.21 -4.43
C VAL A 188 -0.53 1.76 -4.64
N TYR A 189 0.20 1.19 -3.68
CA TYR A 189 0.57 -0.22 -3.71
C TYR A 189 -0.59 -1.05 -3.16
N ILE A 190 -0.91 -2.15 -3.84
CA ILE A 190 -1.97 -3.09 -3.52
C ILE A 190 -1.41 -4.52 -3.65
N ASP A 191 -1.52 -5.32 -2.59
CA ASP A 191 -1.06 -6.71 -2.60
C ASP A 191 -1.79 -7.56 -3.65
N ALA A 192 -1.08 -8.56 -4.18
CA ALA A 192 -1.55 -9.40 -5.28
C ALA A 192 -2.80 -10.23 -4.92
N ASP A 193 -3.13 -10.39 -3.65
CA ASP A 193 -4.32 -11.09 -3.17
C ASP A 193 -5.47 -10.11 -2.81
N CYS A 194 -5.44 -8.90 -3.37
CA CYS A 194 -6.56 -7.96 -3.31
C CYS A 194 -7.40 -7.98 -4.60
N ILE A 195 -8.65 -7.54 -4.50
CA ILE A 195 -9.46 -7.08 -5.64
C ILE A 195 -10.04 -5.69 -5.35
N VAL A 196 -10.14 -4.87 -6.39
CA VAL A 196 -10.68 -3.51 -6.33
C VAL A 196 -12.15 -3.52 -6.75
N LEU A 197 -13.01 -3.08 -5.85
CA LEU A 197 -14.47 -3.16 -6.00
C LEU A 197 -15.11 -1.86 -6.52
N GLY A 198 -14.32 -0.82 -6.73
CA GLY A 198 -14.75 0.42 -7.34
C GLY A 198 -13.60 1.43 -7.48
N PRO A 199 -13.88 2.63 -8.02
CA PRO A 199 -12.88 3.70 -8.14
C PRO A 199 -12.18 4.01 -6.81
N VAL A 200 -10.85 4.08 -6.84
CA VAL A 200 -9.98 4.43 -5.69
C VAL A 200 -8.89 5.45 -6.03
N ASP A 201 -9.02 6.16 -7.15
CA ASP A 201 -8.02 7.16 -7.61
C ASP A 201 -7.85 8.33 -6.62
N GLU A 202 -8.83 8.56 -5.76
CA GLU A 202 -8.75 9.56 -4.68
C GLU A 202 -7.62 9.26 -3.67
N LEU A 203 -7.14 8.01 -3.62
CA LEU A 203 -6.01 7.63 -2.79
C LEU A 203 -4.73 8.36 -3.19
N PHE A 204 -4.54 8.72 -4.47
CA PHE A 204 -3.37 9.51 -4.92
C PHE A 204 -3.33 10.91 -4.32
N LEU A 205 -4.46 11.40 -3.80
CA LEU A 205 -4.58 12.72 -3.19
C LEU A 205 -4.41 12.68 -1.67
N ARG A 206 -4.16 11.50 -1.07
CA ARG A 206 -3.96 11.34 0.37
C ARG A 206 -2.72 12.07 0.85
N LYS A 207 -2.85 12.70 2.01
CA LYS A 207 -1.77 13.37 2.74
C LYS A 207 -2.05 13.28 4.24
N PRO A 208 -1.02 13.11 5.08
CA PRO A 208 0.38 12.88 4.73
C PRO A 208 0.61 11.46 4.19
N LEU A 209 1.83 11.20 3.71
CA LEU A 209 2.30 9.90 3.23
C LEU A 209 3.48 9.43 4.09
N PRO A 210 3.66 8.11 4.31
CA PRO A 210 2.80 7.03 3.83
C PRO A 210 1.46 6.97 4.57
N ALA A 211 0.44 6.43 3.90
CA ALA A 211 -0.87 6.17 4.47
C ALA A 211 -1.24 4.69 4.34
N PHE A 212 -1.69 4.09 5.43
CA PHE A 212 -2.05 2.68 5.54
C PHE A 212 -3.45 2.52 6.10
N ALA A 213 -4.07 1.37 5.89
CA ALA A 213 -5.34 1.02 6.52
C ALA A 213 -5.11 0.26 7.84
N PRO A 214 -5.99 0.42 8.85
CA PRO A 214 -5.88 -0.32 10.11
C PRO A 214 -5.99 -1.83 9.91
N ASP A 215 -5.22 -2.58 10.69
CA ASP A 215 -5.43 -4.01 10.85
C ASP A 215 -6.60 -4.26 11.84
N ILE A 216 -7.10 -5.50 11.91
CA ILE A 216 -8.16 -5.87 12.87
C ILE A 216 -7.56 -6.10 14.26
N PHE A 217 -6.41 -6.78 14.34
CA PHE A 217 -5.80 -7.22 15.60
C PHE A 217 -4.29 -6.96 15.64
N PRO A 218 -3.80 -6.01 16.44
CA PRO A 218 -4.54 -4.96 17.15
C PRO A 218 -4.84 -3.74 16.24
N PRO A 219 -5.93 -2.98 16.49
CA PRO A 219 -6.39 -1.90 15.61
C PRO A 219 -5.56 -0.61 15.70
N ASP A 220 -4.58 -0.56 16.60
CA ASP A 220 -3.54 0.47 16.65
C ASP A 220 -2.36 0.16 15.70
N LYS A 221 -2.41 -0.98 15.01
CA LYS A 221 -1.51 -1.34 13.91
C LYS A 221 -2.21 -1.20 12.58
N PHE A 222 -1.40 -1.05 11.55
CA PHE A 222 -1.88 -1.08 10.17
C PHE A 222 -1.60 -2.40 9.50
N ASN A 223 -2.37 -2.70 8.47
CA ASN A 223 -2.10 -3.77 7.52
C ASN A 223 -1.40 -3.21 6.28
N ALA A 224 -0.28 -3.79 5.87
CA ALA A 224 0.51 -3.29 4.72
C ALA A 224 0.06 -3.84 3.36
N GLY A 225 -1.14 -4.43 3.28
CA GLY A 225 -1.75 -4.88 2.03
C GLY A 225 -2.11 -3.75 1.06
N VAL A 226 -2.40 -2.57 1.61
CA VAL A 226 -2.62 -1.35 0.82
C VAL A 226 -1.87 -0.20 1.46
N VAL A 227 -1.01 0.46 0.68
CA VAL A 227 -0.26 1.63 1.11
C VAL A 227 -0.26 2.70 0.04
N VAL A 228 -0.53 3.95 0.43
CA VAL A 228 -0.25 5.13 -0.39
C VAL A 228 1.11 5.67 0.06
N LEU A 229 2.07 5.76 -0.85
CA LEU A 229 3.43 6.20 -0.54
C LEU A 229 3.95 7.20 -1.55
N LYS A 230 4.93 7.99 -1.11
CA LYS A 230 5.81 8.77 -1.98
C LYS A 230 7.11 7.97 -2.14
N PRO A 231 7.49 7.56 -3.35
CA PRO A 231 8.80 6.95 -3.56
C PRO A 231 9.93 7.91 -3.18
N ASP A 232 10.91 7.41 -2.45
CA ASP A 232 12.05 8.17 -1.94
C ASP A 232 13.23 7.22 -1.67
N LEU A 233 14.35 7.40 -2.38
CA LEU A 233 15.53 6.55 -2.24
C LEU A 233 16.19 6.67 -0.86
N GLY A 234 16.09 7.85 -0.22
CA GLY A 234 16.63 8.06 1.12
C GLY A 234 15.81 7.27 2.17
N GLU A 235 14.49 7.34 2.07
CA GLU A 235 13.58 6.58 2.93
C GLU A 235 13.70 5.07 2.70
N TYR A 236 13.82 4.65 1.44
CA TYR A 236 14.15 3.27 1.10
C TYR A 236 15.45 2.81 1.77
N GLY A 237 16.54 3.58 1.62
CA GLY A 237 17.84 3.23 2.21
C GLY A 237 17.80 3.10 3.73
N LYS A 238 17.05 3.98 4.41
CA LYS A 238 16.81 3.89 5.87
C LYS A 238 16.06 2.62 6.24
N MET A 239 15.01 2.25 5.50
CA MET A 239 14.27 1.01 5.76
C MET A 239 15.16 -0.21 5.56
N ILE A 240 15.97 -0.27 4.50
CA ILE A 240 16.92 -1.37 4.29
C ILE A 240 17.93 -1.49 5.42
N ALA A 241 18.48 -0.37 5.89
CA ALA A 241 19.39 -0.38 7.05
C ALA A 241 18.70 -0.81 8.35
N ALA A 242 17.38 -0.59 8.46
CA ALA A 242 16.60 -0.95 9.63
C ALA A 242 16.21 -2.43 9.69
N ILE A 243 16.21 -3.17 8.57
CA ILE A 243 15.87 -4.60 8.48
C ILE A 243 16.65 -5.44 9.50
N GLU A 244 17.96 -5.19 9.66
CA GLU A 244 18.81 -5.94 10.58
C GLU A 244 18.66 -5.52 12.06
N ARG A 245 17.93 -4.43 12.32
CA ARG A 245 17.79 -3.82 13.66
C ARG A 245 16.38 -3.93 14.24
N LEU A 246 15.35 -3.84 13.40
CA LEU A 246 13.97 -3.80 13.85
C LEU A 246 13.33 -5.20 13.70
N PRO A 247 12.64 -5.68 14.74
CA PRO A 247 11.93 -6.95 14.66
C PRO A 247 10.68 -6.80 13.78
N SER A 248 10.29 -7.88 13.12
CA SER A 248 8.93 -8.02 12.60
C SER A 248 8.12 -8.91 13.54
N TYR A 249 7.05 -8.37 14.15
CA TYR A 249 6.26 -9.14 15.12
C TYR A 249 5.47 -10.31 14.48
N ASP A 250 5.17 -10.22 13.18
CA ASP A 250 4.49 -11.27 12.43
C ASP A 250 5.46 -12.06 11.55
N GLY A 251 6.73 -11.64 11.43
CA GLY A 251 7.71 -12.24 10.52
C GLY A 251 7.51 -11.85 9.05
N GLY A 252 6.59 -10.92 8.75
CA GLY A 252 6.28 -10.39 7.42
C GLY A 252 6.58 -8.90 7.29
N ASP A 253 6.23 -8.31 6.14
CA ASP A 253 6.42 -6.87 5.89
C ASP A 253 5.53 -5.98 6.76
N THR A 254 4.32 -6.44 7.12
CA THR A 254 3.39 -5.66 7.96
C THR A 254 3.99 -5.42 9.34
N GLY A 255 4.51 -6.45 10.00
CA GLY A 255 5.15 -6.31 11.30
C GLY A 255 6.39 -5.41 11.27
N PHE A 256 7.24 -5.58 10.26
CA PHE A 256 8.43 -4.75 10.07
C PHE A 256 8.06 -3.27 9.85
N LEU A 257 7.10 -3.01 8.97
CA LEU A 257 6.67 -1.65 8.66
C LEU A 257 6.02 -0.98 9.88
N ASN A 258 5.26 -1.71 10.69
CA ASN A 258 4.73 -1.18 11.96
C ASN A 258 5.84 -0.87 12.98
N ALA A 259 6.94 -1.63 12.99
CA ALA A 259 8.10 -1.31 13.83
C ALA A 259 8.84 -0.06 13.32
N TYR A 260 8.95 0.10 12.00
CA TYR A 260 9.60 1.24 11.36
C TYR A 260 8.77 2.53 11.47
N PHE A 261 7.48 2.48 11.13
CA PHE A 261 6.52 3.57 11.24
C PHE A 261 5.74 3.49 12.57
N SER A 262 6.45 3.36 13.68
CA SER A 262 5.87 3.09 15.01
C SER A 262 4.87 4.13 15.51
N SER A 263 4.99 5.38 15.08
CA SER A 263 4.04 6.47 15.41
C SER A 263 2.87 6.62 14.43
N TRP A 264 2.63 5.66 13.54
CA TRP A 264 1.56 5.76 12.52
C TRP A 264 0.19 6.05 13.14
N TYR A 265 -0.19 5.36 14.22
CA TYR A 265 -1.51 5.53 14.83
C TYR A 265 -1.73 6.92 15.43
N GLU A 266 -0.66 7.49 16.00
CA GLU A 266 -0.64 8.84 16.60
C GLU A 266 -0.53 9.94 15.54
N SER A 267 -0.20 9.59 14.30
CA SER A 267 -0.11 10.53 13.21
C SER A 267 -1.47 11.11 12.81
N SER A 268 -1.42 12.16 11.99
CA SER A 268 -2.62 12.85 11.51
C SER A 268 -3.59 11.87 10.82
N ALA A 269 -4.90 12.10 10.97
CA ALA A 269 -5.95 11.22 10.46
C ALA A 269 -5.81 10.88 8.95
N GLY A 270 -5.21 11.77 8.15
CA GLY A 270 -4.99 11.54 6.73
C GLY A 270 -4.07 10.36 6.38
N ALA A 271 -3.20 9.93 7.32
CA ALA A 271 -2.34 8.75 7.17
C ALA A 271 -3.07 7.43 7.48
N ARG A 272 -4.28 7.50 8.05
CA ARG A 272 -5.10 6.35 8.41
C ARG A 272 -6.20 6.19 7.38
N LEU A 273 -5.96 5.33 6.38
CA LEU A 273 -6.96 5.00 5.37
C LEU A 273 -8.17 4.36 6.06
N PRO A 274 -9.40 4.74 5.68
CA PRO A 274 -10.59 4.03 6.12
C PRO A 274 -10.49 2.53 5.77
N PHE A 275 -10.95 1.66 6.68
CA PHE A 275 -10.87 0.19 6.53
C PHE A 275 -11.40 -0.33 5.20
N ARG A 276 -12.40 0.33 4.60
CA ARG A 276 -12.96 -0.01 3.29
C ARG A 276 -11.95 -0.04 2.13
N TYR A 277 -10.80 0.64 2.27
CA TYR A 277 -9.70 0.62 1.30
C TYR A 277 -8.71 -0.52 1.52
N ASN A 278 -8.91 -1.37 2.52
CA ASN A 278 -8.17 -2.60 2.76
C ASN A 278 -9.05 -3.55 3.61
N ALA A 279 -10.24 -3.88 3.11
CA ALA A 279 -11.19 -4.65 3.88
C ALA A 279 -10.71 -6.10 3.98
N LEU A 280 -10.25 -6.49 5.16
CA LEU A 280 -9.62 -7.79 5.38
C LEU A 280 -10.68 -8.91 5.41
N ARG A 281 -10.49 -9.95 4.59
CA ARG A 281 -11.34 -11.16 4.56
C ARG A 281 -11.52 -11.80 5.94
N THR A 282 -10.52 -11.69 6.82
CA THR A 282 -10.59 -12.23 8.18
C THR A 282 -11.77 -11.65 8.96
N LEU A 283 -12.06 -10.35 8.86
CA LEU A 283 -13.22 -9.75 9.54
C LEU A 283 -14.52 -10.37 9.02
N TYR A 284 -14.61 -10.62 7.72
CA TYR A 284 -15.75 -11.29 7.12
C TYR A 284 -15.95 -12.68 7.72
N HIS A 285 -14.93 -13.55 7.69
CA HIS A 285 -15.04 -14.90 8.25
C HIS A 285 -15.44 -14.92 9.74
N MET A 286 -14.98 -13.95 10.53
CA MET A 286 -15.29 -13.87 11.96
C MET A 286 -16.72 -13.38 12.25
N THR A 287 -17.33 -12.62 11.34
CA THR A 287 -18.57 -11.87 11.65
C THR A 287 -19.73 -12.19 10.72
N TYR A 288 -19.53 -12.78 9.54
CA TYR A 288 -20.58 -12.89 8.53
C TYR A 288 -21.82 -13.69 8.98
N CYS A 289 -21.61 -14.82 9.68
CA CYS A 289 -22.71 -15.67 10.17
C CYS A 289 -23.47 -15.06 11.36
N SER A 290 -22.79 -14.27 12.18
CA SER A 290 -23.29 -13.90 13.51
C SER A 290 -23.65 -12.42 13.63
N HIS A 291 -22.96 -11.53 12.90
CA HIS A 291 -23.01 -10.09 13.08
C HIS A 291 -22.72 -9.32 11.78
N LYS A 292 -23.61 -9.42 10.78
CA LYS A 292 -23.50 -8.71 9.48
C LYS A 292 -23.33 -7.18 9.61
N GLY A 293 -23.71 -6.60 10.76
CA GLY A 293 -23.56 -5.17 11.05
C GLY A 293 -22.12 -4.66 10.94
N TYR A 294 -21.11 -5.47 11.28
CA TYR A 294 -19.70 -5.09 11.13
C TYR A 294 -19.33 -4.81 9.67
N TRP A 295 -19.78 -5.68 8.76
CA TRP A 295 -19.51 -5.51 7.33
C TRP A 295 -20.32 -4.37 6.74
N ASN A 296 -21.56 -4.16 7.19
CA ASN A 296 -22.37 -3.03 6.77
C ASN A 296 -21.78 -1.67 7.20
N ALA A 297 -21.16 -1.60 8.37
CA ALA A 297 -20.55 -0.36 8.89
C ALA A 297 -19.35 0.13 8.07
N VAL A 298 -18.69 -0.76 7.32
CA VAL A 298 -17.52 -0.42 6.49
C VAL A 298 -17.87 -0.25 5.01
N LYS A 299 -19.15 -0.39 4.63
CA LYS A 299 -19.60 -0.16 3.24
C LYS A 299 -19.53 1.34 2.86
N PRO A 300 -19.37 1.66 1.57
CA PRO A 300 -19.08 0.74 0.47
C PRO A 300 -17.64 0.20 0.56
N ILE A 301 -17.45 -1.10 0.31
CA ILE A 301 -16.11 -1.68 0.22
C ILE A 301 -15.46 -1.23 -1.09
N LYS A 302 -14.21 -0.78 -1.02
CA LYS A 302 -13.44 -0.29 -2.18
C LYS A 302 -12.34 -1.26 -2.59
N ILE A 303 -11.66 -1.87 -1.62
CA ILE A 303 -10.64 -2.90 -1.86
C ILE A 303 -10.88 -4.03 -0.86
N LEU A 304 -10.99 -5.25 -1.36
CA LEU A 304 -11.14 -6.46 -0.56
C LEU A 304 -9.82 -7.23 -0.58
N HIS A 305 -9.29 -7.55 0.59
CA HIS A 305 -7.97 -8.17 0.76
C HIS A 305 -8.11 -9.59 1.31
N PHE A 306 -7.68 -10.58 0.53
CA PHE A 306 -7.69 -12.00 0.90
C PHE A 306 -6.44 -12.38 1.70
N CYS A 307 -6.14 -11.59 2.74
CA CYS A 307 -4.91 -11.62 3.52
C CYS A 307 -4.61 -12.96 4.21
N SER A 308 -5.63 -13.77 4.47
CA SER A 308 -5.51 -15.10 5.10
C SER A 308 -5.20 -16.21 4.10
N SER A 309 -4.80 -17.38 4.62
CA SER A 309 -4.76 -18.64 3.85
C SER A 309 -5.96 -19.52 4.21
N PRO A 310 -6.40 -20.42 3.31
CA PRO A 310 -5.94 -20.58 1.93
C PRO A 310 -6.36 -19.40 1.04
N LYS A 311 -5.56 -19.07 0.02
CA LYS A 311 -5.90 -18.06 -0.99
C LYS A 311 -7.08 -18.54 -1.84
N PRO A 312 -7.86 -17.63 -2.47
CA PRO A 312 -9.05 -18.01 -3.24
C PRO A 312 -8.80 -19.03 -4.36
N TRP A 313 -7.59 -19.04 -4.95
CA TRP A 313 -7.20 -19.96 -6.01
C TRP A 313 -6.58 -21.26 -5.52
N GLU A 314 -6.39 -21.43 -4.20
CA GLU A 314 -5.80 -22.64 -3.62
C GLU A 314 -6.86 -23.69 -3.23
N GLN A 315 -8.11 -23.27 -3.03
CA GLN A 315 -9.22 -24.16 -2.65
C GLN A 315 -10.53 -23.72 -3.33
N PRO A 316 -11.51 -24.63 -3.48
CA PRO A 316 -12.85 -24.27 -3.95
C PRO A 316 -13.48 -23.18 -3.09
N ALA A 317 -14.36 -22.37 -3.69
CA ALA A 317 -15.06 -21.29 -3.00
C ALA A 317 -15.85 -21.83 -1.80
N LYS A 318 -15.73 -21.17 -0.66
CA LYS A 318 -16.39 -21.55 0.60
C LYS A 318 -17.41 -20.52 1.07
N THR A 319 -17.28 -19.27 0.62
CA THR A 319 -18.16 -18.17 0.98
C THR A 319 -18.43 -17.28 -0.23
N ASP A 320 -19.42 -16.39 -0.10
CA ASP A 320 -19.78 -15.37 -1.09
C ASP A 320 -18.57 -14.50 -1.50
N LEU A 321 -17.56 -14.34 -0.65
CA LEU A 321 -16.33 -13.61 -0.99
C LEU A 321 -15.43 -14.38 -1.96
N GLU A 322 -15.29 -15.69 -1.82
CA GLU A 322 -14.54 -16.49 -2.79
C GLU A 322 -15.28 -16.58 -4.12
N ASP A 323 -16.61 -16.69 -4.10
CA ASP A 323 -17.43 -16.64 -5.32
C ASP A 323 -17.26 -15.30 -6.05
N LEU A 324 -17.25 -14.20 -5.30
CA LEU A 324 -16.95 -12.88 -5.84
C LEU A 324 -15.54 -12.82 -6.45
N TRP A 325 -14.53 -13.36 -5.76
CA TRP A 325 -13.17 -13.40 -6.27
C TRP A 325 -13.09 -14.17 -7.59
N TRP A 326 -13.70 -15.37 -7.65
CA TRP A 326 -13.75 -16.18 -8.86
C TRP A 326 -14.51 -15.49 -10.00
N LYS A 327 -15.62 -14.81 -9.69
CA LYS A 327 -16.35 -14.01 -10.67
C LYS A 327 -15.46 -12.91 -11.27
N VAL A 328 -14.73 -12.17 -10.44
CA VAL A 328 -13.78 -11.14 -10.90
C VAL A 328 -12.66 -11.77 -11.72
N PHE A 329 -12.06 -12.85 -11.23
CA PHE A 329 -10.98 -13.55 -11.93
C PHE A 329 -11.42 -14.08 -13.29
N LEU A 330 -12.60 -14.71 -13.40
CA LEU A 330 -13.07 -15.31 -14.65
C LEU A 330 -13.59 -14.26 -15.64
N THR A 331 -14.36 -13.28 -15.16
CA THR A 331 -15.14 -12.38 -16.02
C THR A 331 -14.61 -10.96 -16.10
N GLY A 332 -13.74 -10.55 -15.17
CA GLY A 332 -13.34 -9.15 -14.98
C GLY A 332 -14.47 -8.22 -14.53
N THR A 333 -15.64 -8.77 -14.19
CA THR A 333 -16.79 -7.99 -13.77
C THR A 333 -16.78 -7.80 -12.26
N VAL A 334 -16.84 -6.54 -11.84
CA VAL A 334 -16.94 -6.14 -10.45
C VAL A 334 -18.39 -5.71 -10.17
N PRO A 335 -19.01 -6.13 -9.05
CA PRO A 335 -20.36 -5.69 -8.69
C PRO A 335 -20.42 -4.18 -8.53
N THR A 336 -21.46 -3.55 -9.10
CA THR A 336 -21.68 -2.11 -8.97
C THR A 336 -22.41 -1.73 -7.68
N ASP A 337 -23.07 -2.69 -7.02
CA ASP A 337 -23.89 -2.44 -5.85
C ASP A 337 -23.19 -2.77 -4.53
N SER A 338 -23.52 -1.98 -3.51
CA SER A 338 -23.12 -2.15 -2.10
C SER A 338 -23.59 -3.45 -1.43
N HIS A 339 -24.24 -4.35 -2.17
CA HIS A 339 -24.65 -5.67 -1.71
C HIS A 339 -23.54 -6.72 -1.84
N ILE A 340 -22.27 -6.29 -1.84
CA ILE A 340 -21.13 -7.17 -1.62
C ILE A 340 -21.23 -7.72 -0.20
N VAL A 341 -21.87 -8.88 -0.14
CA VAL A 341 -22.38 -9.65 1.01
C VAL A 341 -23.39 -8.93 1.91
#